data_AF-A0A2D7X3F6-F1
#
_entry.id   AF-A0A2D7X3F6-F1
#
_cell.length_a   1.000
_cell.length_b   1.000
_cell.length_c   1.000
_cell.angle_alpha   90.00
_cell.angle_beta   90.00
_cell.angle_gamma   90.00
#
_symmetry.space_group_name_H-M   'P 1'
#
loop_
_entity.id
_entity.type
_entity.pdbx_description
1 polymer ?
#
loop_
_entity_poly.entity_id
_entity_poly.type
_entity_poly.pdbx_seq_one_letter_code
_entity_poly.pdbx_strand_id
1 'polypeptide(L)'
;MLTVEGKKFDWKNIPLIQCVEGNAKDTYATAKVYVKLLEEVRQKKLEKLYEKLIAPLTVAFRDMEFEGLLIDENKMNELDQQLQEKIKLADIALREAAGLEDDSNLNSTNQLVKIIYSFEKNDEGEWIQVDDFGLGLYPFEFTKKGAPSTNEETLTKVKAMVEEEFTARGLKVE
;
A
#
# COMPACT_ATOMS: atom_id res chain seq x y z
N MET A 1 11.53 27.17 -4.47
CA MET A 1 11.41 26.78 -3.05
C MET A 1 12.81 26.79 -2.46
N LEU A 2 13.06 27.60 -1.42
CA LEU A 2 14.32 27.53 -0.65
C LEU A 2 14.55 26.07 -0.29
N THR A 3 15.59 25.45 -0.86
CA THR A 3 15.94 24.07 -0.56
C THR A 3 16.42 24.02 0.87
N VAL A 4 15.52 23.63 1.77
CA VAL A 4 15.83 23.41 3.17
C VAL A 4 16.61 22.10 3.28
N GLU A 5 17.86 22.17 3.69
CA GLU A 5 18.58 21.01 4.20
C GLU A 5 18.12 20.74 5.64
N GLY A 6 17.21 19.80 5.83
CA GLY A 6 16.80 19.32 7.15
C GLY A 6 15.29 19.22 7.37
N LYS A 7 14.88 18.36 8.32
CA LYS A 7 13.48 17.99 8.58
C LYS A 7 12.64 19.05 9.31
N LYS A 8 13.24 20.14 9.81
CA LYS A 8 12.51 21.22 10.51
C LYS A 8 13.09 22.57 10.13
N PHE A 9 12.32 23.34 9.38
CA PHE A 9 12.61 24.73 9.08
C PHE A 9 11.44 25.59 9.50
N ASP A 10 11.74 26.63 10.26
CA ASP A 10 10.73 27.54 10.77
C ASP A 10 10.38 28.57 9.70
N TRP A 11 9.37 28.23 8.90
CA TRP A 11 8.88 29.09 7.84
C TRP A 11 8.30 30.42 8.34
N LYS A 12 7.86 30.48 9.61
CA LYS A 12 7.22 31.66 10.18
C LYS A 12 8.24 32.75 10.52
N ASN A 13 9.45 32.36 10.93
CA ASN A 13 10.47 33.28 11.44
C ASN A 13 11.63 33.52 10.45
N ILE A 14 11.40 33.34 9.14
CA ILE A 14 12.41 33.63 8.13
C ILE A 14 12.69 35.14 8.09
N PRO A 15 13.96 35.58 8.04
CA PRO A 15 14.30 36.98 7.82
C PRO A 15 13.65 37.53 6.54
N LEU A 16 13.02 38.71 6.64
CA LEU A 16 12.27 39.32 5.53
C LEU A 16 13.07 39.40 4.22
N ILE A 17 14.36 39.73 4.30
CA ILE A 17 15.22 39.83 3.11
C ILE A 17 15.38 38.49 2.38
N GLN A 18 15.43 37.37 3.12
CA GLN A 18 15.49 36.04 2.55
C GLN A 18 14.15 35.61 1.95
N CYS A 19 13.03 36.00 2.56
CA CYS A 19 11.70 35.81 1.96
C CYS A 19 11.59 36.55 0.61
N VAL A 20 12.03 37.81 0.56
CA VAL A 20 12.02 38.62 -0.67
C VAL A 20 12.85 37.95 -1.76
N GLU A 21 14.07 37.53 -1.43
CA GLU A 21 14.96 36.87 -2.39
C GLU A 21 14.38 35.53 -2.89
N GLY A 22 13.88 34.70 -1.98
CA GLY A 22 13.27 33.40 -2.32
C GLY A 22 12.03 33.54 -3.19
N ASN A 23 11.11 34.43 -2.82
CA ASN A 23 9.89 34.70 -3.60
C ASN A 23 10.21 35.32 -4.97
N ALA A 24 11.21 36.20 -5.05
CA ALA A 24 11.67 36.75 -6.31
C ALA A 24 12.25 35.66 -7.23
N LYS A 25 13.06 34.75 -6.68
CA LYS A 25 13.60 33.59 -7.42
C LYS A 25 12.48 32.67 -7.92
N ASP A 26 11.51 32.34 -7.08
CA ASP A 26 10.40 31.46 -7.44
C ASP A 26 9.50 32.08 -8.52
N THR A 27 9.22 33.38 -8.42
CA THR A 27 8.43 34.12 -9.42
C THR A 27 9.18 34.17 -10.76
N TYR A 28 10.47 34.50 -10.72
CA TYR A 28 11.31 34.59 -11.91
C TYR A 28 11.46 33.24 -12.63
N ALA A 29 11.75 32.18 -11.86
CA ALA A 29 11.90 30.83 -12.41
C ALA A 29 10.57 30.33 -12.99
N THR A 30 9.47 30.49 -12.26
CA THR A 30 8.12 30.12 -12.74
C THR A 30 7.77 30.82 -14.05
N ALA A 31 8.02 32.13 -14.15
CA ALA A 31 7.75 32.88 -15.38
C ALA A 31 8.57 32.38 -16.58
N LYS A 32 9.87 32.08 -16.37
CA LYS A 32 10.72 31.50 -17.43
C LYS A 32 10.25 30.13 -17.89
N VAL A 33 9.90 29.27 -16.93
CA VAL A 33 9.42 27.91 -17.21
C VAL A 33 8.09 27.96 -17.94
N TYR A 34 7.18 28.86 -17.54
CA TYR A 34 5.89 29.06 -18.20
C TYR A 34 6.04 29.36 -19.69
N VAL A 35 6.91 30.31 -20.06
CA VAL A 35 7.13 30.68 -21.47
C VAL A 35 7.59 29.47 -22.28
N LYS A 36 8.58 28.72 -21.78
CA LYS A 36 9.12 27.55 -22.46
C LYS A 36 8.06 26.44 -22.61
N LEU A 37 7.36 26.10 -21.53
CA LEU A 37 6.39 25.01 -21.54
C LEU A 37 5.15 25.35 -22.37
N LEU A 38 4.71 26.61 -22.39
CA LEU A 38 3.59 27.04 -23.22
C LEU A 38 3.89 26.83 -24.71
N GLU A 39 5.12 27.10 -25.14
CA GLU A 39 5.55 26.83 -26.51
C GLU A 39 5.48 25.33 -26.83
N GLU A 40 6.01 24.47 -25.95
CA GLU A 40 5.97 23.01 -26.13
C GLU A 40 4.53 22.46 -26.15
N VAL A 41 3.64 23.00 -25.30
CA VAL A 41 2.21 22.65 -25.26
C VAL A 41 1.53 23.00 -26.59
N ARG A 42 1.85 24.16 -27.16
CA ARG A 42 1.34 24.59 -28.47
C ARG A 42 1.86 23.71 -29.60
N GLN A 43 3.16 23.40 -29.61
CA GLN A 43 3.76 22.49 -30.59
C GLN A 43 3.10 21.10 -30.56
N LYS A 44 2.73 20.62 -29.36
CA LYS A 44 2.00 19.35 -29.16
C LYS A 44 0.49 19.46 -29.37
N LYS A 45 -0.04 20.65 -29.71
CA LYS A 45 -1.47 20.94 -29.91
C LYS A 45 -2.35 20.65 -28.69
N LEU A 46 -1.80 20.78 -27.48
CA LEU A 46 -2.49 20.51 -26.21
C LEU A 46 -3.08 21.77 -25.55
N GLU A 47 -2.92 22.95 -26.16
CA GLU A 47 -3.36 24.23 -25.59
C GLU A 47 -4.84 24.24 -25.21
N LYS A 48 -5.73 23.76 -26.10
CA LYS A 48 -7.18 23.69 -25.81
C LYS A 48 -7.51 22.78 -24.61
N LEU A 49 -6.80 21.66 -24.45
CA LEU A 49 -6.99 20.76 -23.32
C LEU A 49 -6.57 21.45 -22.03
N TYR A 50 -5.42 22.12 -22.05
CA TYR A 50 -4.92 22.85 -20.90
C TYR A 50 -5.88 23.99 -20.50
N GLU A 51 -6.25 24.86 -21.43
CA GLU A 51 -7.08 26.04 -21.15
C GLU A 51 -8.52 25.70 -20.78
N LYS A 52 -9.13 24.70 -21.43
CA LYS A 52 -10.55 24.40 -21.24
C LYS A 52 -10.83 23.38 -20.14
N LEU A 53 -9.85 22.58 -19.75
CA LEU A 53 -10.03 21.52 -18.77
C LEU A 53 -9.06 21.66 -17.60
N ILE A 54 -7.75 21.60 -17.86
CA ILE A 54 -6.75 21.52 -16.78
C ILE A 54 -6.72 22.79 -15.92
N ALA A 55 -6.64 23.97 -16.53
CA ALA A 55 -6.58 25.23 -15.80
C ALA A 55 -7.85 25.49 -14.96
N PRO A 56 -9.08 25.33 -15.49
CA PRO A 56 -10.30 25.44 -14.68
C PRO A 56 -10.40 24.43 -13.54
N LEU A 57 -9.93 23.19 -13.73
CA LEU A 57 -9.97 22.15 -12.69
C LEU A 57 -9.17 22.52 -11.45
N THR A 58 -8.10 23.33 -11.57
CA THR A 58 -7.33 23.77 -10.40
C THR A 58 -8.17 24.54 -9.38
N VAL A 59 -9.16 25.30 -9.86
CA VAL A 59 -10.09 26.03 -8.99
C VAL A 59 -11.07 25.07 -8.33
N ALA A 60 -11.58 24.10 -9.08
CA ALA A 60 -12.46 23.07 -8.54
C ALA A 60 -11.77 22.23 -7.45
N PHE A 61 -10.51 21.82 -7.67
CA PHE A 61 -9.75 21.08 -6.66
C PHE A 61 -9.47 21.91 -5.42
N ARG A 62 -9.11 23.19 -5.57
CA ARG A 62 -8.98 24.12 -4.43
C ARG A 62 -10.27 24.16 -3.60
N ASP A 63 -11.41 24.26 -4.27
CA ASP A 63 -12.71 24.38 -3.58
C ASP A 63 -13.07 23.08 -2.86
N MET A 64 -12.83 21.93 -3.49
CA MET A 64 -13.01 20.61 -2.87
C MET A 64 -12.09 20.41 -1.66
N GLU A 65 -10.82 20.80 -1.77
CA GLU A 65 -9.85 20.69 -0.67
C GLU A 65 -10.18 21.63 0.49
N PHE A 66 -10.66 22.84 0.19
CA PHE A 66 -11.05 23.82 1.20
C PHE A 66 -12.31 23.41 1.96
N GLU A 67 -13.32 22.88 1.25
CA GLU A 67 -14.56 22.38 1.86
C GLU A 67 -14.31 21.12 2.69
N GLY A 68 -13.44 20.23 2.20
CA GLY A 68 -13.12 18.98 2.86
C GLY A 68 -14.28 17.98 2.84
N LEU A 69 -14.22 17.02 3.76
CA LEU A 69 -15.21 15.95 3.90
C LEU A 69 -15.56 15.78 5.38
N LEU A 70 -16.85 15.76 5.68
CA LEU A 70 -17.32 15.43 7.03
C LEU A 70 -17.22 13.92 7.26
N ILE A 71 -16.46 13.53 8.27
CA ILE A 71 -16.26 12.13 8.67
C ILE A 71 -16.82 11.94 10.09
N ASP A 72 -17.61 10.89 10.29
CA ASP A 72 -18.07 10.48 11.61
C ASP A 72 -16.97 9.71 12.34
N GLU A 73 -16.25 10.40 13.23
CA GLU A 73 -15.17 9.82 14.03
C GLU A 73 -15.65 8.69 14.96
N ASN A 74 -16.88 8.77 15.49
CA ASN A 74 -17.41 7.73 16.36
C ASN A 74 -17.62 6.44 15.58
N LYS A 75 -18.19 6.55 14.37
CA LYS A 75 -18.37 5.39 13.49
C LYS A 75 -17.03 4.78 13.07
N MET A 76 -16.02 5.62 12.82
CA MET A 76 -14.66 5.15 12.52
C MET A 76 -14.05 4.37 13.70
N ASN A 77 -14.24 4.85 14.93
CA ASN A 77 -13.74 4.16 16.13
C ASN A 77 -14.47 2.84 16.40
N GLU A 78 -15.80 2.79 16.18
CA GLU A 78 -16.56 1.54 16.24
C GLU A 78 -16.05 0.54 15.21
N LEU A 79 -15.80 0.99 13.98
CA LEU A 79 -15.28 0.14 12.92
C LEU A 79 -13.87 -0.37 13.24
N ASP A 80 -13.00 0.48 13.79
CA ASP A 80 -11.66 0.08 14.22
C ASP A 80 -11.73 -1.05 15.25
N GLN A 81 -12.56 -0.90 16.29
CA GLN A 81 -12.75 -1.95 17.31
C GLN A 81 -13.24 -3.27 16.71
N GLN A 82 -14.22 -3.22 15.80
CA GLN A 82 -14.75 -4.41 15.13
C GLN A 82 -13.71 -5.10 14.26
N LEU A 83 -12.88 -4.33 13.55
CA LEU A 83 -11.82 -4.88 12.70
C LEU A 83 -10.70 -5.48 13.55
N GLN A 84 -10.30 -4.82 14.64
CA GLN A 84 -9.31 -5.37 15.58
C GLN A 84 -9.77 -6.69 16.19
N GLU A 85 -11.04 -6.80 16.58
CA GLU A 85 -11.60 -8.04 17.10
C GLU A 85 -11.58 -9.15 16.04
N LYS A 86 -12.00 -8.87 14.81
CA LYS A 86 -11.97 -9.84 13.70
C LYS A 86 -10.55 -10.30 13.37
N ILE A 87 -9.60 -9.37 13.32
CA ILE A 87 -8.18 -9.68 13.07
C ILE A 87 -7.64 -10.58 14.19
N LYS A 88 -7.95 -10.25 15.46
CA LYS A 88 -7.53 -11.06 16.61
C LYS A 88 -8.12 -12.47 16.57
N LEU A 89 -9.41 -12.62 16.26
CA LEU A 89 -10.05 -13.93 16.15
C LEU A 89 -9.45 -14.75 15.00
N ALA A 90 -9.16 -14.12 13.86
CA ALA A 90 -8.50 -14.78 12.73
C ALA A 90 -7.06 -15.20 13.07
N ASP A 91 -6.31 -14.37 13.79
CA ASP A 91 -4.95 -14.67 14.27
C ASP A 91 -4.95 -15.88 15.21
N ILE A 92 -5.87 -15.93 16.18
CA ILE A 92 -6.05 -17.07 17.09
C ILE A 92 -6.37 -18.34 16.31
N ALA A 93 -7.38 -18.30 15.43
CA ALA A 93 -7.79 -19.47 14.65
C ALA A 93 -6.67 -20.00 13.75
N LEU A 94 -5.87 -19.11 13.15
CA LEU A 94 -4.73 -19.50 12.33
C LEU A 94 -3.61 -20.14 13.17
N ARG A 95 -3.31 -19.57 14.35
CA ARG A 95 -2.31 -20.14 15.27
C ARG A 95 -2.72 -21.52 15.77
N GLU A 96 -3.99 -21.68 16.17
CA GLU A 96 -4.53 -22.97 16.60
C GLU A 96 -4.47 -24.01 15.47
N ALA A 97 -4.87 -23.65 14.25
CA ALA A 97 -4.88 -24.56 13.11
C ALA A 97 -3.46 -24.99 12.68
N ALA A 98 -2.48 -24.10 12.76
CA ALA A 98 -1.10 -24.36 12.35
C ALA A 98 -0.17 -24.80 13.50
N GLY A 99 -0.68 -24.89 14.74
CA GLY A 99 0.10 -25.29 15.92
C GLY A 99 1.24 -24.31 16.25
N LEU A 100 1.01 -23.00 16.06
CA LEU A 100 2.03 -21.97 16.21
C LEU A 100 2.18 -21.47 17.65
N GLU A 101 3.41 -21.14 18.04
CA GLU A 101 3.70 -20.41 19.28
C GLU A 101 3.42 -18.89 19.11
N ASP A 102 3.17 -18.19 20.22
CA ASP A 102 2.71 -16.79 20.27
C ASP A 102 3.65 -15.75 19.62
N ASP A 103 4.93 -16.08 19.40
CA ASP A 103 5.96 -15.17 18.88
C ASP A 103 6.00 -15.03 17.34
N SER A 104 5.18 -15.81 16.62
CA SER A 104 5.06 -15.75 15.17
C SER A 104 4.47 -14.41 14.68
N ASN A 105 5.12 -13.73 13.74
CA ASN A 105 4.68 -12.51 13.06
C ASN A 105 3.90 -12.80 11.75
N LEU A 106 2.59 -12.97 11.87
CA LEU A 106 1.69 -13.28 10.73
C LEU A 106 1.57 -12.15 9.70
N ASN A 107 2.06 -10.95 9.99
CA ASN A 107 2.12 -9.85 9.00
C ASN A 107 3.30 -9.99 8.03
N SER A 108 4.22 -10.92 8.26
CA SER A 108 5.35 -11.18 7.37
C SER A 108 4.97 -12.19 6.29
N THR A 109 5.03 -11.76 5.03
CA THR A 109 4.83 -12.65 3.87
C THR A 109 5.71 -13.89 3.92
N ASN A 110 6.97 -13.78 4.37
CA ASN A 110 7.86 -14.94 4.46
C ASN A 110 7.39 -15.94 5.52
N GLN A 111 6.83 -15.46 6.63
CA GLN A 111 6.32 -16.35 7.67
C GLN A 111 5.00 -16.99 7.25
N LEU A 112 4.12 -16.25 6.54
CA LEU A 112 2.92 -16.85 5.94
C LEU A 112 3.26 -17.96 4.95
N VAL A 113 4.29 -17.78 4.11
CA VAL A 113 4.78 -18.84 3.22
C VAL A 113 5.22 -20.08 4.02
N LYS A 114 5.97 -19.87 5.11
CA LYS A 114 6.42 -20.94 5.99
C LYS A 114 5.25 -21.66 6.68
N ILE A 115 4.22 -20.92 7.10
CA ILE A 115 3.07 -21.47 7.82
C ILE A 115 2.12 -22.22 6.87
N ILE A 116 1.79 -21.63 5.72
CA ILE A 116 0.75 -22.18 4.82
C ILE A 116 1.32 -23.29 3.95
N TYR A 117 2.49 -23.07 3.35
CA TYR A 117 3.06 -23.98 2.36
C TYR A 117 4.19 -24.84 2.92
N SER A 118 4.64 -24.58 4.14
CA SER A 118 5.80 -25.25 4.73
C SER A 118 7.09 -25.01 3.93
N PHE A 119 7.29 -23.77 3.45
CA PHE A 119 8.50 -23.36 2.73
C PHE A 119 9.35 -22.37 3.54
N GLU A 120 10.67 -22.54 3.52
CA GLU A 120 11.60 -21.58 4.10
C GLU A 120 12.80 -21.32 3.19
N LYS A 121 13.57 -20.26 3.48
CA LYS A 121 14.79 -19.97 2.74
C LYS A 121 15.98 -20.67 3.39
N ASN A 122 16.78 -21.36 2.58
CA ASN A 122 18.09 -21.87 3.00
C ASN A 122 19.13 -20.73 3.11
N ASP A 123 20.35 -21.08 3.56
CA ASP A 123 21.48 -20.14 3.70
C ASP A 123 21.89 -19.47 2.37
N GLU A 124 21.55 -20.09 1.24
CA GLU A 124 21.81 -19.60 -0.12
C GLU A 124 20.66 -18.71 -0.66
N GLY A 125 19.57 -18.57 0.11
CA GLY A 125 18.41 -17.74 -0.20
C GLY A 125 17.36 -18.40 -1.10
N GLU A 126 17.50 -19.71 -1.37
CA GLU A 126 16.56 -20.52 -2.15
C GLU A 126 15.43 -21.06 -1.27
N TRP A 127 14.23 -21.19 -1.85
CA TRP A 127 13.06 -21.69 -1.15
C TRP A 127 13.02 -23.22 -1.17
N ILE A 128 13.02 -23.81 0.01
CA ILE A 128 12.97 -25.26 0.24
C ILE A 128 11.75 -25.62 1.06
N GLN A 129 11.19 -26.81 0.80
CA GLN A 129 10.08 -27.35 1.58
C GLN A 129 10.61 -27.99 2.87
N VAL A 130 9.89 -27.76 3.97
CA VAL A 130 10.17 -28.26 5.32
C VAL A 130 9.04 -29.21 5.70
N ASP A 131 9.34 -30.43 6.10
CA ASP A 131 8.29 -31.43 6.40
C ASP A 131 7.72 -31.30 7.82
N ASP A 132 8.44 -30.62 8.73
CA ASP A 132 8.15 -30.63 10.16
C ASP A 132 7.37 -29.40 10.69
N PHE A 133 6.97 -28.46 9.82
CA PHE A 133 6.32 -27.21 10.26
C PHE A 133 5.33 -26.67 9.24
N GLY A 134 4.19 -26.13 9.70
CA GLY A 134 3.16 -25.52 8.86
C GLY A 134 2.08 -26.50 8.39
N LEU A 135 1.18 -26.03 7.53
CA LEU A 135 0.01 -26.76 7.04
C LEU A 135 0.30 -27.67 5.84
N GLY A 136 1.47 -27.55 5.22
CA GLY A 136 1.90 -28.37 4.08
C GLY A 136 1.02 -28.24 2.83
N LEU A 137 0.32 -27.12 2.66
CA LEU A 137 -0.52 -26.89 1.48
C LEU A 137 0.33 -26.67 0.23
N TYR A 138 -0.21 -26.98 -0.94
CA TYR A 138 0.52 -26.83 -2.19
C TYR A 138 0.44 -25.39 -2.75
N PRO A 139 1.57 -24.71 -3.01
CA PRO A 139 1.57 -23.39 -3.63
C PRO A 139 1.33 -23.47 -5.14
N PHE A 140 0.25 -22.81 -5.62
CA PHE A 140 -0.13 -22.84 -7.03
C PHE A 140 0.69 -21.86 -7.90
N GLU A 141 1.09 -20.73 -7.33
CA GLU A 141 1.80 -19.67 -8.03
C GLU A 141 3.06 -19.25 -7.26
N PHE A 142 4.12 -18.95 -8.03
CA PHE A 142 5.38 -18.46 -7.51
C PHE A 142 5.67 -17.07 -8.04
N THR A 143 6.25 -16.24 -7.17
CA THR A 143 6.77 -14.93 -7.56
C THR A 143 7.96 -15.05 -8.51
N LYS A 144 8.34 -13.96 -9.18
CA LYS A 144 9.54 -13.90 -10.04
C LYS A 144 10.85 -14.30 -9.35
N LYS A 145 10.88 -14.27 -8.01
CA LYS A 145 12.04 -14.65 -7.18
C LYS A 145 11.92 -16.09 -6.62
N GLY A 146 10.97 -16.89 -7.12
CA GLY A 146 10.78 -18.28 -6.70
C GLY A 146 10.10 -18.46 -5.35
N ALA A 147 9.62 -17.40 -4.69
CA ALA A 147 8.84 -17.53 -3.46
C ALA A 147 7.40 -17.95 -3.79
N PRO A 148 6.79 -18.88 -3.05
CA PRO A 148 5.34 -19.10 -3.08
C PRO A 148 4.56 -17.78 -2.90
N SER A 149 3.52 -17.58 -3.72
CA SER A 149 2.67 -16.40 -3.65
C SER A 149 1.67 -16.50 -2.50
N THR A 150 1.53 -15.44 -1.72
CA THR A 150 0.51 -15.30 -0.65
C THR A 150 -0.49 -14.19 -0.98
N ASN A 151 -0.63 -13.85 -2.26
CA ASN A 151 -1.67 -12.92 -2.69
C ASN A 151 -3.08 -13.53 -2.51
N GLU A 152 -4.09 -12.67 -2.45
CA GLU A 152 -5.48 -13.07 -2.24
C GLU A 152 -5.96 -14.11 -3.26
N GLU A 153 -5.60 -13.94 -4.54
CA GLU A 153 -5.99 -14.86 -5.60
C GLU A 153 -5.45 -16.28 -5.37
N THR A 154 -4.17 -16.42 -5.02
CA THR A 154 -3.54 -17.73 -4.76
C THR A 154 -4.16 -18.39 -3.53
N LEU A 155 -4.35 -17.63 -2.44
CA LEU A 155 -4.94 -18.15 -1.21
C LEU A 155 -6.41 -18.58 -1.40
N THR A 156 -7.16 -17.87 -2.25
CA THR A 156 -8.55 -18.23 -2.57
C THR A 156 -8.61 -19.55 -3.36
N LYS A 157 -7.69 -19.76 -4.32
CA LYS A 157 -7.59 -21.04 -5.06
C LYS A 157 -7.22 -22.18 -4.11
N VAL A 158 -6.24 -21.96 -3.23
CA VAL A 158 -5.84 -22.94 -2.21
C VAL A 158 -7.01 -23.30 -1.29
N LYS A 159 -7.77 -22.31 -0.82
CA LYS A 159 -8.98 -22.53 -0.03
C LYS A 159 -9.99 -23.42 -0.77
N ALA A 160 -10.30 -23.10 -2.03
CA ALA A 160 -11.25 -23.88 -2.83
C ALA A 160 -10.81 -25.34 -3.00
N MET A 161 -9.51 -25.58 -3.25
CA MET A 161 -8.96 -26.94 -3.33
C MET A 161 -9.09 -27.71 -2.02
N VAL A 162 -8.85 -27.04 -0.89
CA VAL A 162 -9.05 -27.64 0.44
C VAL A 162 -10.52 -27.99 0.64
N GLU A 163 -11.46 -27.09 0.32
CA GLU A 163 -12.90 -27.36 0.44
C GLU A 163 -13.37 -28.52 -0.45
N GLU A 164 -12.84 -28.63 -1.67
CA GLU A 164 -13.08 -29.76 -2.58
C GLU A 164 -12.57 -31.08 -1.99
N GLU A 165 -11.34 -31.09 -1.44
CA GLU A 165 -10.76 -32.27 -0.79
C GLU A 165 -11.54 -32.70 0.46
N PHE A 166 -11.96 -31.75 1.29
CA PHE A 166 -12.81 -32.03 2.45
C PHE A 166 -14.14 -32.69 2.03
N THR A 167 -14.76 -32.15 0.98
CA THR A 167 -16.01 -32.68 0.42
C THR A 167 -15.80 -34.09 -0.15
N ALA A 168 -14.72 -34.32 -0.90
CA ALA A 168 -14.39 -35.63 -1.47
C ALA A 168 -14.15 -36.69 -0.39
N ARG A 169 -13.64 -36.29 0.78
CA ARG A 169 -13.42 -37.16 1.94
C ARG A 169 -14.67 -37.34 2.83
N GLY A 170 -15.80 -36.72 2.46
CA GLY A 170 -17.04 -36.80 3.21
C GLY A 170 -17.02 -36.02 4.53
N LEU A 171 -16.04 -35.14 4.72
CA LEU A 171 -15.97 -34.24 5.86
C LEU A 171 -16.85 -33.02 5.56
N LYS A 172 -17.75 -32.66 6.49
CA LYS A 172 -18.56 -31.46 6.31
C LYS A 172 -17.69 -30.22 6.49
N VAL A 173 -17.79 -29.32 5.53
CA VAL A 173 -17.36 -27.94 5.69
C VAL A 173 -18.46 -27.27 6.54
N GLU A 174 -18.18 -26.97 7.80
CA GLU A 174 -19.04 -26.10 8.63
C GLU A 174 -18.82 -24.63 8.27
#